data_AF-A0A1Y5RY98-F1
#
_entry.id   AF-A0A1Y5RY98-F1
#
_cell.length_a   1.000
_cell.length_b   1.000
_cell.length_c   1.000
_cell.angle_alpha   90.00
_cell.angle_beta   90.00
_cell.angle_gamma   90.00
#
_symmetry.space_group_name_H-M   'P 1'
#
loop_
_entity.id
_entity.type
_entity.pdbx_description
1 polymer ?
#
loop_
_entity_poly.entity_id
_entity_poly.type
_entity_poly.pdbx_seq_one_letter_code
_entity_poly.pdbx_strand_id
1 'polypeptide(L)'
;MTLPSKQLTLLASLAALSLPVTAQSASSGCTDDGWLAKSDEKFAADCADMAFDGDLEERQKLAWMFFARISQLVDDPDKGGMSGKGKAPVWMAWPTDPDTFGTAWPFALDKDVRNDLNPSVEKKDIKAGRIATADPDGANEEVTRNKISYDYLIHNGLTTKIDVATYFTKHDYVDMPVGSVELKASWLQVTKGSPAPEGALTFRFDSGEYWWRGLHIMVKMKPLKDPGDAFYTEEPSWFWTTFELNDNPGVAHVRETLITQRAPLPQDEISEILKAGGLAGFGFESYAPNGTQIRFTENADGTTPVILGHTDMEDFAGSPNTAQPQYWKAFEASCHGCHATAAYNPQTAAFFPFSVPTGALHPGYNKTDSAGVVRYLGQGYRPLDFMWPIAFQAR
;
A
#
# COMPACT_ATOMS: atom_id res chain seq x y z
N MET A 1 -82.97 31.07 -26.47
CA MET A 1 -82.80 30.13 -25.34
C MET A 1 -81.36 29.62 -25.36
N THR A 2 -80.62 29.99 -24.32
CA THR A 2 -79.43 29.31 -23.72
C THR A 2 -78.33 28.74 -24.63
N LEU A 3 -77.26 29.53 -24.79
CA LEU A 3 -75.89 29.09 -25.10
C LEU A 3 -75.16 28.69 -23.80
N PRO A 4 -74.40 27.58 -23.74
CA PRO A 4 -73.70 27.19 -22.51
C PRO A 4 -72.32 27.83 -22.38
N SER A 5 -72.15 28.46 -21.21
CA SER A 5 -70.99 28.57 -20.31
C SER A 5 -69.58 28.23 -20.84
N LYS A 6 -68.72 29.26 -20.82
CA LYS A 6 -67.25 29.17 -20.78
C LYS A 6 -66.80 28.54 -19.45
N GLN A 7 -65.94 27.53 -19.49
CA GLN A 7 -65.12 27.14 -18.34
C GLN A 7 -63.69 27.62 -18.57
N LEU A 8 -63.24 28.52 -17.70
CA LEU A 8 -61.85 28.95 -17.54
C LEU A 8 -61.15 27.89 -16.67
N THR A 9 -60.17 27.18 -17.21
CA THR A 9 -59.32 26.29 -16.42
C THR A 9 -58.16 27.10 -15.85
N LEU A 10 -58.15 27.33 -14.53
CA LEU A 10 -56.96 27.78 -13.81
C LEU A 10 -55.92 26.65 -13.79
N LEU A 11 -54.76 26.85 -14.44
CA LEU A 11 -53.56 26.08 -14.13
C LEU A 11 -52.85 26.74 -12.94
N ALA A 12 -52.81 26.04 -11.81
CA ALA A 12 -51.93 26.37 -10.70
C ALA A 12 -50.54 25.77 -10.98
N SER A 13 -49.57 26.63 -11.32
CA SER A 13 -48.17 26.26 -11.42
C SER A 13 -47.57 26.11 -10.02
N LEU A 14 -47.41 24.88 -9.53
CA LEU A 14 -46.52 24.59 -8.40
C LEU A 14 -45.07 24.70 -8.91
N ALA A 15 -44.44 25.85 -8.68
CA ALA A 15 -42.99 25.98 -8.72
C ALA A 15 -42.42 25.28 -7.47
N ALA A 16 -42.00 24.03 -7.63
CA ALA A 16 -41.15 23.37 -6.65
C ALA A 16 -39.77 24.03 -6.70
N LEU A 17 -39.49 24.90 -5.73
CA LEU A 17 -38.15 25.38 -5.44
C LEU A 17 -37.31 24.20 -4.97
N SER A 18 -36.59 23.57 -5.89
CA SER A 18 -35.50 22.64 -5.59
C SER A 18 -34.39 23.45 -4.91
N LEU A 19 -34.38 23.42 -3.58
CA LEU A 19 -33.23 23.88 -2.80
C LEU A 19 -32.01 23.04 -3.21
N PRO A 20 -30.85 23.65 -3.49
CA PRO A 20 -29.63 22.89 -3.70
C PRO A 20 -29.32 22.17 -2.39
N VAL A 21 -29.33 20.84 -2.41
CA VAL A 21 -28.67 20.04 -1.38
C VAL A 21 -27.20 20.42 -1.49
N THR A 22 -26.75 21.31 -0.61
CA THR A 22 -25.32 21.49 -0.37
C THR A 22 -24.80 20.14 0.08
N ALA A 23 -24.04 19.47 -0.79
CA ALA A 23 -23.19 18.36 -0.40
C ALA A 23 -22.32 18.87 0.76
N GLN A 24 -22.69 18.52 2.00
CA GLN A 24 -21.71 18.48 3.08
C GLN A 24 -20.62 17.55 2.57
N SER A 25 -19.43 18.10 2.31
CA SER A 25 -18.34 17.34 1.72
C SER A 25 -18.09 16.12 2.59
N ALA A 26 -18.22 14.93 2.01
CA ALA A 26 -18.01 13.67 2.71
C ALA A 26 -16.58 13.56 3.30
N SER A 27 -15.68 14.47 2.93
CA SER A 27 -14.35 14.66 3.49
C SER A 27 -14.28 15.24 4.92
N SER A 28 -15.38 15.78 5.48
CA SER A 28 -15.33 16.35 6.83
C SER A 28 -14.95 15.28 7.85
N GLY A 29 -15.57 14.10 7.74
CA GLY A 29 -15.27 12.96 8.61
C GLY A 29 -13.79 12.62 8.62
N CYS A 30 -13.10 12.58 7.47
CA CYS A 30 -11.69 12.16 7.40
C CYS A 30 -10.74 13.08 8.18
N THR A 31 -10.92 14.40 8.06
CA THR A 31 -9.97 15.42 8.54
C THR A 31 -10.39 16.10 9.84
N ASP A 32 -11.54 15.73 10.41
CA ASP A 32 -12.02 16.23 11.70
C ASP A 32 -11.00 16.04 12.84
N ASP A 33 -11.11 16.89 13.86
CA ASP A 33 -10.33 16.77 15.10
C ASP A 33 -10.42 15.35 15.67
N GLY A 34 -9.26 14.81 16.08
CA GLY A 34 -9.17 13.45 16.62
C GLY A 34 -9.09 12.34 15.57
N TRP A 35 -8.88 12.67 14.28
CA TRP A 35 -8.64 11.66 13.23
C TRP A 35 -7.53 10.65 13.58
N LEU A 36 -6.50 11.06 14.34
CA LEU A 36 -5.43 10.17 14.84
C LEU A 36 -5.90 9.15 15.88
N ALA A 37 -6.95 9.45 16.65
CA ALA A 37 -7.46 8.59 17.72
C ALA A 37 -8.49 7.56 17.22
N LYS A 38 -8.94 7.68 15.96
CA LYS A 38 -9.85 6.70 15.37
C LYS A 38 -9.19 5.33 15.27
N SER A 39 -9.99 4.26 15.33
CA SER A 39 -9.54 2.93 14.92
C SER A 39 -9.15 2.95 13.44
N ASP A 40 -8.27 2.03 13.02
CA ASP A 40 -7.85 1.94 11.62
C ASP A 40 -9.04 1.69 10.68
N GLU A 41 -9.99 0.83 11.09
CA GLU A 41 -11.24 0.59 10.35
C GLU A 41 -12.04 1.89 10.15
N LYS A 42 -12.28 2.64 11.24
CA LYS A 42 -13.07 3.87 11.16
C LYS A 42 -12.35 4.96 10.37
N PHE A 43 -11.04 5.11 10.56
CA PHE A 43 -10.26 6.10 9.81
C PHE A 43 -10.27 5.77 8.31
N ALA A 44 -10.02 4.51 7.94
CA ALA A 44 -10.04 4.07 6.55
C ALA A 44 -11.43 4.27 5.91
N ALA A 45 -12.51 3.91 6.60
CA ALA A 45 -13.88 4.12 6.11
C ALA A 45 -14.23 5.62 5.97
N ASP A 46 -13.92 6.44 6.98
CA ASP A 46 -14.20 7.89 6.96
C ASP A 46 -13.38 8.63 5.88
N CYS A 47 -12.23 8.06 5.45
CA CYS A 47 -11.32 8.65 4.46
C CYS A 47 -11.42 8.01 3.06
N ALA A 48 -12.35 7.07 2.83
CA ALA A 48 -12.47 6.38 1.55
C ALA A 48 -12.78 7.36 0.39
N ASP A 49 -13.63 8.35 0.62
CA ASP A 49 -13.99 9.34 -0.40
C ASP A 49 -12.79 10.26 -0.72
N MET A 50 -12.04 10.68 0.30
CA MET A 50 -10.78 11.43 0.11
C MET A 50 -9.74 10.61 -0.68
N ALA A 51 -9.69 9.30 -0.48
CA ALA A 51 -8.81 8.41 -1.22
C ALA A 51 -9.22 8.24 -2.69
N PHE A 52 -10.52 8.07 -2.95
CA PHE A 52 -11.01 7.52 -4.22
C PHE A 52 -11.70 8.52 -5.14
N ASP A 53 -12.33 9.53 -4.55
CA ASP A 53 -13.05 10.59 -5.26
C ASP A 53 -12.32 11.93 -5.15
N GLY A 54 -11.43 12.06 -4.15
CA GLY A 54 -10.57 13.23 -3.98
C GLY A 54 -9.51 13.36 -5.07
N ASP A 55 -8.98 14.57 -5.21
CA ASP A 55 -7.93 14.90 -6.16
C ASP A 55 -6.54 14.41 -5.69
N LEU A 56 -5.49 14.66 -6.49
CA LEU A 56 -4.14 14.21 -6.14
C LEU A 56 -3.59 14.87 -4.88
N GLU A 57 -3.96 16.13 -4.60
CA GLU A 57 -3.51 16.85 -3.41
C GLU A 57 -4.16 16.26 -2.16
N GLU A 58 -5.48 16.01 -2.21
CA GLU A 58 -6.21 15.31 -1.16
C GLU A 58 -5.65 13.90 -0.92
N ARG A 59 -5.33 13.15 -1.96
CA ARG A 59 -4.68 11.83 -1.81
C ARG A 59 -3.29 11.93 -1.20
N GLN A 60 -2.49 12.93 -1.56
CA GLN A 60 -1.17 13.12 -0.95
C GLN A 60 -1.30 13.50 0.53
N LYS A 61 -2.31 14.30 0.90
CA LYS A 61 -2.64 14.61 2.29
C LYS A 61 -3.02 13.37 3.06
N LEU A 62 -3.85 12.51 2.48
CA LEU A 62 -4.18 11.22 3.07
C LEU A 62 -2.94 10.31 3.22
N ALA A 63 -2.01 10.31 2.26
CA ALA A 63 -0.75 9.58 2.37
C ALA A 63 0.06 10.02 3.60
N TRP A 64 0.18 11.33 3.83
CA TRP A 64 0.81 11.88 5.03
C TRP A 64 0.06 11.56 6.32
N MET A 65 -1.27 11.57 6.28
CA MET A 65 -2.10 11.18 7.44
C MET A 65 -1.88 9.71 7.81
N PHE A 66 -1.85 8.81 6.82
CA PHE A 66 -1.51 7.41 7.06
C PHE A 66 -0.10 7.27 7.61
N PHE A 67 0.88 7.90 6.98
CA PHE A 67 2.27 7.90 7.42
C PHE A 67 2.41 8.33 8.89
N ALA A 68 1.72 9.39 9.29
CA ALA A 68 1.72 9.86 10.67
C ALA A 68 1.05 8.88 11.64
N ARG A 69 -0.07 8.25 11.25
CA ARG A 69 -0.75 7.24 12.08
C ARG A 69 0.11 6.02 12.32
N ILE A 70 0.65 5.43 11.25
CA ILE A 70 1.45 4.21 11.37
C ILE A 70 2.79 4.47 12.07
N SER A 71 3.27 5.72 12.03
CA SER A 71 4.55 6.12 12.62
C SER A 71 4.43 6.72 14.01
N GLN A 72 3.24 6.70 14.63
CA GLN A 72 3.07 7.07 16.04
C GLN A 72 4.14 6.37 16.90
N LEU A 73 4.73 7.13 17.83
CA LEU A 73 5.91 6.68 18.55
C LEU A 73 5.54 5.84 19.78
N VAL A 74 6.14 4.67 19.90
CA VAL A 74 6.16 3.84 21.11
C VAL A 74 7.52 3.93 21.79
N ASP A 75 7.57 3.64 23.09
CA ASP A 75 8.82 3.65 23.84
C ASP A 75 9.70 2.45 23.47
N ASP A 76 11.01 2.70 23.30
CA ASP A 76 12.04 1.69 23.08
C ASP A 76 13.34 2.11 23.81
N PRO A 77 13.31 2.19 25.16
CA PRO A 77 14.46 2.66 25.93
C PRO A 77 15.62 1.65 25.94
N ASP A 78 15.33 0.36 25.82
CA ASP A 78 16.31 -0.71 25.98
C ASP A 78 17.31 -0.78 24.82
N LYS A 79 16.90 -0.37 23.62
CA LYS A 79 17.77 -0.30 22.43
C LYS A 79 18.09 1.14 22.00
N GLY A 80 17.56 2.13 22.72
CA GLY A 80 17.73 3.54 22.44
C GLY A 80 16.86 4.06 21.29
N GLY A 81 15.95 3.25 20.73
CA GLY A 81 15.00 3.67 19.71
C GLY A 81 15.61 4.13 18.39
N MET A 82 14.74 4.66 17.52
CA MET A 82 15.11 5.24 16.23
C MET A 82 15.98 6.48 16.45
N SER A 83 17.15 6.50 15.81
CA SER A 83 18.17 7.55 15.88
C SER A 83 18.58 7.91 17.31
N GLY A 84 18.55 6.94 18.24
CA GLY A 84 18.96 7.15 19.63
C GLY A 84 17.98 7.97 20.48
N LYS A 85 16.72 8.12 20.04
CA LYS A 85 15.70 8.97 20.69
C LYS A 85 14.82 8.23 21.72
N GLY A 86 15.13 6.98 22.04
CA GLY A 86 14.40 6.14 23.01
C GLY A 86 12.97 5.79 22.58
N LYS A 87 12.61 6.04 21.33
CA LYS A 87 11.29 5.82 20.74
C LYS A 87 11.42 5.26 19.34
N ALA A 88 10.45 4.47 18.90
CA ALA A 88 10.39 3.98 17.53
C ALA A 88 8.95 4.06 16.97
N PRO A 89 8.78 4.08 15.65
CA PRO A 89 7.46 3.93 15.02
C PRO A 89 6.71 2.68 15.49
N VAL A 90 5.40 2.79 15.74
CA VAL A 90 4.57 1.66 16.21
C VAL A 90 4.53 0.49 15.22
N TRP A 91 4.68 0.74 13.92
CA TRP A 91 4.79 -0.32 12.92
C TRP A 91 6.02 -1.23 13.13
N MET A 92 7.01 -0.79 13.92
CA MET A 92 8.15 -1.63 14.30
C MET A 92 7.81 -2.69 15.37
N ALA A 93 6.62 -2.60 15.97
CA ALA A 93 6.07 -3.61 16.89
C ALA A 93 5.01 -4.50 16.23
N TRP A 94 4.69 -4.27 14.95
CA TRP A 94 3.73 -5.09 14.21
C TRP A 94 4.32 -6.44 13.79
N PRO A 95 3.49 -7.48 13.65
CA PRO A 95 3.93 -8.79 13.19
C PRO A 95 4.54 -8.72 11.78
N THR A 96 5.71 -9.34 11.65
CA THR A 96 6.45 -9.50 10.39
C THR A 96 5.96 -10.71 9.59
N ASP A 97 6.48 -10.91 8.38
CA ASP A 97 6.30 -12.15 7.60
C ASP A 97 6.62 -13.42 8.44
N PRO A 98 7.81 -13.55 9.07
CA PRO A 98 8.09 -14.67 9.97
C PRO A 98 7.09 -14.85 11.12
N ASP A 99 6.59 -13.76 11.72
CA ASP A 99 5.60 -13.83 12.81
C ASP A 99 4.23 -14.31 12.34
N THR A 100 3.91 -14.13 11.05
CA THR A 100 2.59 -14.42 10.47
C THR A 100 2.57 -15.79 9.78
N PHE A 101 3.59 -16.11 9.01
CA PHE A 101 3.65 -17.31 8.17
C PHE A 101 4.68 -18.34 8.67
N GLY A 102 5.59 -17.92 9.56
CA GLY A 102 6.69 -18.73 10.03
C GLY A 102 6.40 -19.62 11.25
N THR A 103 5.24 -19.44 11.87
CA THR A 103 4.88 -20.03 13.16
C THR A 103 3.39 -20.40 13.21
N ALA A 104 3.05 -21.41 14.01
CA ALA A 104 1.67 -21.75 14.35
C ALA A 104 1.19 -21.04 15.64
N TRP A 105 2.09 -20.31 16.31
CA TRP A 105 1.80 -19.58 17.54
C TRP A 105 1.27 -18.18 17.23
N PRO A 106 0.22 -17.72 17.94
CA PRO A 106 -0.24 -16.35 17.81
C PRO A 106 0.86 -15.35 18.16
N PHE A 107 0.94 -14.27 17.39
CA PHE A 107 1.76 -13.11 17.69
C PHE A 107 1.08 -12.30 18.78
N ALA A 108 1.84 -11.95 19.80
CA ALA A 108 1.38 -11.08 20.86
C ALA A 108 1.62 -9.63 20.42
N LEU A 109 0.53 -8.92 20.14
CA LEU A 109 0.53 -7.55 19.57
C LEU A 109 0.87 -6.46 20.60
N ASP A 110 1.03 -6.84 21.86
CA ASP A 110 1.50 -6.02 22.98
C ASP A 110 3.02 -6.13 23.18
N LYS A 111 3.74 -6.75 22.25
CA LYS A 111 5.20 -6.86 22.29
C LYS A 111 5.89 -5.51 22.07
N ASP A 112 7.06 -5.40 22.68
CA ASP A 112 8.02 -4.33 22.44
C ASP A 112 8.47 -4.27 20.98
N VAL A 113 9.06 -3.15 20.61
CA VAL A 113 9.75 -2.98 19.32
C VAL A 113 10.73 -4.14 19.12
N ARG A 114 10.68 -4.76 17.94
CA ARG A 114 11.49 -5.95 17.67
C ARG A 114 13.00 -5.65 17.76
N ASN A 115 13.75 -6.62 18.28
CA ASN A 115 15.18 -6.49 18.52
C ASN A 115 16.04 -6.76 17.30
N ASP A 116 15.55 -7.53 16.33
CA ASP A 116 16.30 -7.87 15.13
C ASP A 116 15.43 -7.72 13.87
N LEU A 117 16.12 -7.55 12.75
CA LEU A 117 15.51 -7.37 11.45
C LEU A 117 15.08 -8.73 10.89
N ASN A 118 13.82 -8.83 10.48
CA ASN A 118 13.24 -10.08 9.98
C ASN A 118 12.93 -9.96 8.48
N PRO A 119 13.97 -10.04 7.60
CA PRO A 119 13.78 -9.82 6.18
C PRO A 119 12.85 -10.89 5.57
N SER A 120 12.04 -10.49 4.59
CA SER A 120 11.22 -11.40 3.80
C SER A 120 12.13 -12.43 3.11
N VAL A 121 11.81 -13.71 3.32
CA VAL A 121 12.70 -14.86 3.02
C VAL A 121 12.91 -15.09 1.52
N GLU A 122 12.07 -14.50 0.66
CA GLU A 122 12.10 -14.68 -0.79
C GLU A 122 12.46 -13.38 -1.52
N LYS A 123 13.65 -13.32 -2.11
CA LYS A 123 14.07 -12.19 -2.96
C LYS A 123 13.32 -12.24 -4.29
N LYS A 124 12.42 -11.26 -4.52
CA LYS A 124 11.59 -11.17 -5.74
C LYS A 124 12.42 -11.08 -7.02
N ASP A 125 13.64 -10.57 -6.95
CA ASP A 125 14.59 -10.46 -8.09
C ASP A 125 14.94 -11.81 -8.71
N ILE A 126 15.10 -12.83 -7.87
CA ILE A 126 15.38 -14.21 -8.31
C ILE A 126 14.16 -14.76 -9.06
N LYS A 127 12.94 -14.44 -8.60
CA LYS A 127 11.68 -14.84 -9.23
C LYS A 127 11.34 -14.02 -10.49
N ALA A 128 11.83 -12.80 -10.59
CA ALA A 128 11.70 -11.95 -11.77
C ALA A 128 12.63 -12.37 -12.93
N GLY A 129 13.54 -13.33 -12.71
CA GLY A 129 14.44 -13.87 -13.72
C GLY A 129 15.56 -12.94 -14.16
N ARG A 130 15.93 -11.95 -13.32
CA ARG A 130 16.99 -10.97 -13.62
C ARG A 130 18.28 -11.31 -12.89
N ILE A 131 19.41 -10.99 -13.51
CA ILE A 131 20.74 -11.10 -12.90
C ILE A 131 20.84 -10.02 -11.82
N ALA A 132 20.90 -10.43 -10.56
CA ALA A 132 21.24 -9.54 -9.45
C ALA A 132 22.60 -8.88 -9.75
N THR A 133 22.65 -7.55 -9.68
CA THR A 133 23.91 -6.81 -9.78
C THR A 133 24.82 -7.16 -8.60
N ALA A 134 26.12 -6.86 -8.69
CA ALA A 134 26.99 -6.94 -7.53
C ALA A 134 26.51 -5.87 -6.53
N ASP A 135 25.93 -6.33 -5.41
CA ASP A 135 24.96 -5.67 -4.53
C ASP A 135 23.64 -5.27 -5.20
N PRO A 136 22.62 -6.12 -5.03
CA PRO A 136 21.51 -5.75 -4.18
C PRO A 136 21.51 -6.77 -3.07
N ASP A 137 22.10 -6.43 -1.91
CA ASP A 137 21.91 -7.28 -0.77
C ASP A 137 20.47 -7.09 -0.33
N GLY A 138 19.59 -7.90 -0.97
CA GLY A 138 18.13 -7.83 -0.96
C GLY A 138 17.67 -6.89 0.11
N ALA A 139 17.45 -5.63 -0.33
CA ALA A 139 17.05 -4.49 0.47
C ALA A 139 16.39 -5.03 1.72
N ASN A 140 16.99 -4.93 2.92
CA ASN A 140 16.51 -5.72 4.06
C ASN A 140 15.05 -5.37 4.33
N GLU A 141 14.18 -6.13 3.70
CA GLU A 141 12.84 -5.73 3.34
C GLU A 141 11.98 -6.46 4.32
N GLU A 142 11.20 -5.69 5.06
CA GLU A 142 10.39 -6.27 6.09
C GLU A 142 8.95 -5.88 5.81
N VAL A 143 8.13 -6.91 5.62
CA VAL A 143 6.70 -6.72 5.48
C VAL A 143 6.07 -6.91 6.86
N THR A 144 5.38 -5.87 7.31
CA THR A 144 4.61 -5.87 8.55
C THR A 144 3.14 -5.58 8.27
N ARG A 145 2.28 -5.88 9.24
CA ARG A 145 0.83 -5.70 9.09
C ARG A 145 0.17 -5.37 10.42
N ASN A 146 -0.84 -4.52 10.38
CA ASN A 146 -1.55 -4.17 11.60
C ASN A 146 -2.38 -5.36 12.12
N LYS A 147 -2.95 -5.18 13.31
CA LYS A 147 -3.77 -6.19 13.99
C LYS A 147 -4.90 -6.73 13.11
N ILE A 148 -5.61 -5.85 12.40
CA ILE A 148 -6.79 -6.21 11.58
C ILE A 148 -6.39 -7.21 10.50
N SER A 149 -5.33 -6.90 9.74
CA SER A 149 -4.78 -7.79 8.72
C SER A 149 -4.27 -9.11 9.31
N TYR A 150 -3.51 -9.04 10.41
CA TYR A 150 -2.96 -10.23 11.06
C TYR A 150 -4.06 -11.20 11.53
N ASP A 151 -5.03 -10.69 12.30
CA ASP A 151 -6.13 -11.49 12.84
C ASP A 151 -6.93 -12.15 11.71
N TYR A 152 -7.19 -11.43 10.62
CA TYR A 152 -7.92 -11.97 9.48
C TYR A 152 -7.17 -13.15 8.84
N LEU A 153 -5.86 -13.01 8.60
CA LEU A 153 -5.05 -14.08 8.00
C LEU A 153 -5.03 -15.33 8.89
N ILE A 154 -4.87 -15.16 10.20
CA ILE A 154 -4.81 -16.27 11.15
C ILE A 154 -6.17 -16.96 11.26
N HIS A 155 -7.25 -16.21 11.47
CA HIS A 155 -8.58 -16.78 11.68
C HIS A 155 -9.13 -17.51 10.44
N ASN A 156 -8.73 -17.09 9.23
CA ASN A 156 -9.18 -17.70 7.99
C ASN A 156 -8.25 -18.80 7.45
N GLY A 157 -7.16 -19.13 8.15
CA GLY A 157 -6.21 -20.15 7.68
C GLY A 157 -5.51 -19.73 6.38
N LEU A 158 -5.06 -18.48 6.28
CA LEU A 158 -4.38 -17.97 5.09
C LEU A 158 -2.85 -17.95 5.25
N THR A 159 -2.31 -18.75 6.17
CA THR A 159 -0.89 -18.73 6.55
C THR A 159 -0.08 -19.94 6.10
N THR A 160 -0.73 -21.02 5.62
CA THR A 160 -0.07 -22.19 5.02
C THR A 160 -0.70 -22.54 3.67
N LYS A 161 0.04 -23.20 2.77
CA LYS A 161 -0.52 -23.57 1.45
C LYS A 161 -1.70 -24.53 1.56
N ILE A 162 -1.66 -25.43 2.55
CA ILE A 162 -2.73 -26.40 2.81
C ILE A 162 -4.00 -25.68 3.30
N ASP A 163 -3.84 -24.72 4.20
CA ASP A 163 -4.97 -23.98 4.75
C ASP A 163 -5.55 -23.02 3.70
N VAL A 164 -4.72 -22.40 2.86
CA VAL A 164 -5.18 -21.62 1.69
C VAL A 164 -5.97 -22.51 0.73
N ALA A 165 -5.48 -23.71 0.42
CA ALA A 165 -6.22 -24.67 -0.40
C ALA A 165 -7.59 -25.00 0.22
N THR A 166 -7.61 -25.20 1.55
CA THR A 166 -8.82 -25.49 2.32
C THR A 166 -9.80 -24.32 2.31
N TYR A 167 -9.31 -23.09 2.46
CA TYR A 167 -10.10 -21.86 2.36
C TYR A 167 -10.84 -21.79 1.01
N PHE A 168 -10.12 -22.02 -0.09
CA PHE A 168 -10.71 -21.98 -1.43
C PHE A 168 -11.63 -23.16 -1.77
N THR A 169 -11.81 -24.14 -0.88
CA THR A 169 -12.90 -25.13 -1.02
C THR A 169 -14.28 -24.53 -0.70
N LYS A 170 -14.32 -23.40 0.02
CA LYS A 170 -15.55 -22.76 0.52
C LYS A 170 -15.71 -21.30 0.09
N HIS A 171 -14.66 -20.69 -0.42
CA HIS A 171 -14.61 -19.28 -0.78
C HIS A 171 -14.10 -19.09 -2.20
N ASP A 172 -14.61 -18.08 -2.90
CA ASP A 172 -14.22 -17.77 -4.29
C ASP A 172 -13.16 -16.67 -4.38
N TYR A 173 -12.85 -15.98 -3.28
CA TYR A 173 -11.87 -14.91 -3.16
C TYR A 173 -11.50 -14.70 -1.69
N VAL A 174 -10.38 -14.03 -1.46
CA VAL A 174 -10.11 -13.32 -0.19
C VAL A 174 -10.68 -11.89 -0.31
N ASP A 175 -11.19 -11.33 0.77
CA ASP A 175 -11.54 -9.90 0.89
C ASP A 175 -11.10 -9.43 2.28
N MET A 176 -10.01 -8.67 2.33
CA MET A 176 -9.44 -8.18 3.59
C MET A 176 -10.37 -7.15 4.22
N PRO A 177 -10.47 -7.10 5.57
CA PRO A 177 -11.31 -6.13 6.24
C PRO A 177 -10.86 -4.67 6.00
N VAL A 178 -11.81 -3.74 6.02
CA VAL A 178 -11.50 -2.30 6.00
C VAL A 178 -10.63 -1.93 7.20
N GLY A 179 -9.62 -1.09 6.98
CA GLY A 179 -8.60 -0.75 7.96
C GLY A 179 -7.44 -1.74 8.03
N SER A 180 -7.44 -2.82 7.23
CA SER A 180 -6.25 -3.63 7.02
C SER A 180 -5.11 -2.77 6.48
N VAL A 181 -3.97 -2.81 7.17
CA VAL A 181 -2.72 -2.19 6.72
C VAL A 181 -1.69 -3.27 6.48
N GLU A 182 -1.02 -3.21 5.34
CA GLU A 182 0.24 -3.88 5.08
C GLU A 182 1.29 -2.83 4.73
N LEU A 183 2.48 -3.02 5.29
CA LEU A 183 3.60 -2.12 5.10
C LEU A 183 4.81 -2.93 4.68
N LYS A 184 5.59 -2.38 3.76
CA LYS A 184 6.92 -2.91 3.43
C LYS A 184 7.95 -1.84 3.74
N ALA A 185 8.87 -2.08 4.67
CA ALA A 185 9.99 -1.19 4.98
C ALA A 185 11.26 -1.66 4.29
N SER A 186 12.15 -0.72 3.94
CA SER A 186 13.45 -1.01 3.36
C SER A 186 14.55 -0.43 4.23
N TRP A 187 15.50 -1.28 4.61
CA TRP A 187 16.62 -0.94 5.46
C TRP A 187 17.94 -1.22 4.74
N LEU A 188 18.94 -0.38 4.97
CA LEU A 188 20.30 -0.61 4.50
C LEU A 188 21.26 -0.56 5.68
N GLN A 189 22.14 -1.56 5.77
CA GLN A 189 23.09 -1.66 6.87
C GLN A 189 24.10 -0.51 6.78
N VAL A 190 24.32 0.16 7.90
CA VAL A 190 25.33 1.21 8.03
C VAL A 190 26.69 0.55 8.12
N THR A 191 27.55 0.84 7.14
CA THR A 191 28.95 0.39 7.13
C THR A 191 29.88 1.54 6.76
N LYS A 192 31.20 1.33 6.85
CA LYS A 192 32.18 2.34 6.38
C LYS A 192 32.04 2.65 4.89
N GLY A 193 31.59 1.69 4.08
CA GLY A 193 31.40 1.86 2.63
C GLY A 193 30.01 2.38 2.25
N SER A 194 29.03 2.24 3.15
CA SER A 194 27.65 2.68 2.96
C SER A 194 27.15 3.36 4.25
N PRO A 195 27.59 4.61 4.51
CA PRO A 195 27.13 5.35 5.68
C PRO A 195 25.66 5.77 5.51
N ALA A 196 24.97 6.04 6.62
CA ALA A 196 23.65 6.65 6.57
C ALA A 196 23.74 8.06 5.93
N PRO A 197 22.89 8.40 4.95
CA PRO A 197 22.80 9.76 4.42
C PRO A 197 22.37 10.77 5.48
N GLU A 198 22.59 12.06 5.22
CA GLU A 198 22.07 13.12 6.08
C GLU A 198 20.54 13.06 6.15
N GLY A 199 19.97 13.31 7.33
CA GLY A 199 18.52 13.24 7.58
C GLY A 199 17.95 11.81 7.67
N ALA A 200 18.70 10.77 7.29
CA ALA A 200 18.23 9.40 7.41
C ALA A 200 18.03 9.00 8.88
N LEU A 201 16.88 8.41 9.18
CA LEU A 201 16.65 7.79 10.48
C LEU A 201 17.38 6.46 10.56
N THR A 202 18.01 6.16 11.70
CA THR A 202 18.75 4.91 11.92
C THR A 202 18.12 4.09 13.02
N PHE A 203 18.32 2.78 13.01
CA PHE A 203 17.91 1.89 14.08
C PHE A 203 18.99 0.86 14.35
N ARG A 204 19.18 0.50 15.62
CA ARG A 204 20.17 -0.49 16.04
C ARG A 204 19.48 -1.80 16.37
N PHE A 205 19.45 -2.68 15.38
CA PHE A 205 19.08 -4.08 15.57
C PHE A 205 20.25 -4.85 16.22
N ASP A 206 19.96 -6.03 16.74
CA ASP A 206 20.99 -6.94 17.27
C ASP A 206 21.99 -7.37 16.18
N SER A 207 21.55 -7.47 14.92
CA SER A 207 22.40 -7.74 13.75
C SER A 207 23.24 -6.55 13.28
N GLY A 208 23.01 -5.33 13.79
CA GLY A 208 23.78 -4.14 13.43
C GLY A 208 22.95 -2.85 13.37
N GLU A 209 23.61 -1.77 12.97
CA GLU A 209 22.94 -0.49 12.72
C GLU A 209 22.53 -0.39 11.26
N TYR A 210 21.30 0.06 11.02
CA TYR A 210 20.70 0.20 9.70
C TYR A 210 20.06 1.58 9.58
N TRP A 211 20.10 2.15 8.39
CA TRP A 211 19.33 3.34 8.09
C TRP A 211 18.09 2.98 7.29
N TRP A 212 17.01 3.69 7.58
CA TRP A 212 15.70 3.46 6.99
C TRP A 212 15.57 4.23 5.70
N ARG A 213 15.36 3.54 4.58
CA ARG A 213 15.30 4.15 3.25
C ARG A 213 13.92 4.68 2.91
N GLY A 214 12.89 4.01 3.43
CA GLY A 214 11.52 4.26 3.05
C GLY A 214 10.59 3.09 3.33
N LEU A 215 9.32 3.26 2.98
CA LEU A 215 8.28 2.24 3.16
C LEU A 215 7.21 2.33 2.07
N HIS A 216 6.48 1.23 1.85
CA HIS A 216 5.19 1.21 1.17
C HIS A 216 4.08 1.11 2.20
N ILE A 217 2.99 1.83 1.99
CA ILE A 217 1.77 1.71 2.78
C ILE A 217 0.66 1.25 1.85
N MET A 218 -0.01 0.18 2.25
CA MET A 218 -1.21 -0.34 1.61
C MET A 218 -2.32 -0.35 2.64
N VAL A 219 -3.47 0.25 2.34
CA VAL A 219 -4.60 0.30 3.25
C VAL A 219 -5.89 -0.09 2.53
N LYS A 220 -6.63 -1.07 3.08
CA LYS A 220 -7.98 -1.39 2.61
C LYS A 220 -8.94 -0.31 3.12
N MET A 221 -9.48 0.49 2.20
CA MET A 221 -10.34 1.64 2.55
C MET A 221 -11.82 1.30 2.45
N LYS A 222 -12.20 0.43 1.52
CA LYS A 222 -13.58 -0.04 1.34
C LYS A 222 -13.59 -1.43 0.69
N PRO A 223 -14.63 -2.25 0.89
CA PRO A 223 -14.78 -3.49 0.14
C PRO A 223 -15.04 -3.21 -1.35
N LEU A 224 -14.68 -4.15 -2.22
CA LEU A 224 -15.16 -4.14 -3.60
C LEU A 224 -16.62 -4.59 -3.63
N LYS A 225 -17.39 -4.08 -4.60
CA LYS A 225 -18.73 -4.60 -4.86
C LYS A 225 -18.69 -6.07 -5.29
N ASP A 226 -17.69 -6.43 -6.10
CA ASP A 226 -17.38 -7.81 -6.47
C ASP A 226 -15.88 -8.08 -6.26
N PRO A 227 -15.48 -8.66 -5.11
CA PRO A 227 -14.09 -8.98 -4.85
C PRO A 227 -13.48 -10.01 -5.82
N GLY A 228 -14.30 -10.80 -6.52
CA GLY A 228 -13.83 -11.73 -7.55
C GLY A 228 -13.18 -11.02 -8.74
N ASP A 229 -13.57 -9.77 -8.99
CA ASP A 229 -13.09 -8.94 -10.10
C ASP A 229 -11.85 -8.10 -9.75
N ALA A 230 -11.24 -8.29 -8.58
CA ALA A 230 -10.06 -7.53 -8.13
C ALA A 230 -8.90 -7.50 -9.15
N PHE A 231 -8.83 -8.50 -10.04
CA PHE A 231 -7.86 -8.54 -11.13
C PHE A 231 -8.04 -7.45 -12.19
N TYR A 232 -9.28 -7.08 -12.47
CA TYR A 232 -9.67 -6.39 -13.71
C TYR A 232 -10.43 -5.09 -13.46
N THR A 233 -10.87 -4.87 -12.22
CA THR A 233 -11.68 -3.71 -11.88
C THR A 233 -10.82 -2.46 -11.66
N GLU A 234 -11.24 -1.34 -12.25
CA GLU A 234 -10.73 -0.02 -11.90
C GLU A 234 -11.44 0.57 -10.67
N GLU A 235 -12.42 -0.16 -10.09
CA GLU A 235 -13.05 0.20 -8.83
C GLU A 235 -12.01 0.11 -7.71
N PRO A 236 -11.71 1.23 -7.03
CA PRO A 236 -10.66 1.21 -6.03
C PRO A 236 -11.19 0.63 -4.72
N SER A 237 -10.38 -0.18 -4.04
CA SER A 237 -10.64 -0.68 -2.68
C SER A 237 -9.46 -0.49 -1.74
N TRP A 238 -8.25 -0.44 -2.30
CA TRP A 238 -7.00 -0.21 -1.59
C TRP A 238 -6.39 1.14 -1.96
N PHE A 239 -5.85 1.82 -0.96
CA PHE A 239 -5.02 3.01 -1.12
C PHE A 239 -3.55 2.63 -0.96
N TRP A 240 -2.72 3.09 -1.90
CA TRP A 240 -1.30 2.78 -1.96
C TRP A 240 -0.50 4.07 -1.96
N THR A 241 0.60 4.08 -1.22
CA THR A 241 1.61 5.15 -1.29
C THR A 241 2.97 4.60 -0.92
N THR A 242 4.02 5.23 -1.42
CA THR A 242 5.41 4.89 -1.09
C THR A 242 6.10 6.13 -0.54
N PHE A 243 6.82 6.00 0.56
CA PHE A 243 7.62 7.06 1.18
C PHE A 243 9.09 6.72 1.05
N GLU A 244 9.91 7.71 0.71
CA GLU A 244 11.37 7.58 0.66
C GLU A 244 12.07 8.78 1.26
N LEU A 245 13.28 8.55 1.77
CA LEU A 245 14.21 9.61 2.14
C LEU A 245 14.46 10.52 0.92
N ASN A 246 14.30 11.83 1.12
CA ASN A 246 14.41 12.83 0.06
C ASN A 246 15.80 12.87 -0.59
N ASP A 247 16.84 12.54 0.18
CA ASP A 247 18.23 12.55 -0.28
C ASP A 247 18.70 11.19 -0.79
N ASN A 248 17.79 10.21 -0.99
CA ASN A 248 18.12 8.99 -1.71
C ASN A 248 18.61 9.32 -3.14
N PRO A 249 19.76 8.78 -3.58
CA PRO A 249 20.30 9.08 -4.90
C PRO A 249 19.30 8.79 -6.04
N GLY A 250 18.95 9.83 -6.81
CA GLY A 250 18.07 9.71 -7.97
C GLY A 250 16.58 9.73 -7.67
N VAL A 251 16.16 9.77 -6.39
CA VAL A 251 14.73 9.78 -6.03
C VAL A 251 14.01 11.01 -6.57
N ALA A 252 14.65 12.19 -6.58
CA ALA A 252 14.09 13.42 -7.12
C ALA A 252 13.76 13.27 -8.61
N HIS A 253 14.70 12.74 -9.39
CA HIS A 253 14.49 12.47 -10.82
C HIS A 253 13.30 11.54 -11.07
N VAL A 254 13.22 10.42 -10.33
CA VAL A 254 12.11 9.46 -10.48
C VAL A 254 10.78 10.10 -10.11
N ARG A 255 10.71 10.82 -8.98
CA ARG A 255 9.50 11.52 -8.52
C ARG A 255 9.00 12.58 -9.48
N GLU A 256 9.90 13.30 -10.12
CA GLU A 256 9.57 14.44 -10.98
C GLU A 256 9.25 14.04 -12.41
N THR A 257 9.78 12.89 -12.87
CA THR A 257 9.71 12.53 -14.31
C THR A 257 9.04 11.20 -14.61
N LEU A 258 8.99 10.26 -13.65
CA LEU A 258 8.54 8.89 -13.91
C LEU A 258 7.32 8.47 -13.09
N ILE A 259 7.05 9.11 -11.94
CA ILE A 259 5.84 8.85 -11.15
C ILE A 259 4.66 9.65 -11.69
N THR A 260 3.52 8.99 -11.85
CA THR A 260 2.34 9.55 -12.55
C THR A 260 1.31 10.21 -11.64
N GLN A 261 1.25 9.84 -10.36
CA GLN A 261 0.18 10.22 -9.44
C GLN A 261 0.77 10.89 -8.18
N ARG A 262 1.50 11.99 -8.40
CA ARG A 262 2.18 12.76 -7.34
C ARG A 262 1.70 14.20 -7.33
N ALA A 263 1.30 14.70 -6.16
CA ALA A 263 1.04 16.11 -5.90
C ALA A 263 1.70 16.51 -4.57
N PRO A 264 2.92 17.06 -4.58
CA PRO A 264 3.62 17.41 -3.34
C PRO A 264 2.85 18.45 -2.54
N LEU A 265 2.79 18.27 -1.22
CA LEU A 265 2.15 19.24 -0.34
C LEU A 265 3.10 20.36 0.07
N PRO A 266 2.55 21.55 0.40
CA PRO A 266 3.26 22.58 1.12
C PRO A 266 3.86 22.08 2.45
N GLN A 267 5.02 22.60 2.82
CA GLN A 267 5.76 22.12 4.00
C GLN A 267 5.05 22.43 5.33
N ASP A 268 4.26 23.50 5.38
CA ASP A 268 3.42 23.86 6.52
C ASP A 268 2.31 22.83 6.75
N GLU A 269 1.64 22.36 5.70
CA GLU A 269 0.64 21.28 5.82
C GLU A 269 1.27 19.96 6.29
N ILE A 270 2.44 19.61 5.75
CA ILE A 270 3.20 18.44 6.21
C ILE A 270 3.54 18.57 7.70
N SER A 271 4.02 19.76 8.10
CA SER A 271 4.38 20.05 9.47
C SER A 271 3.19 19.96 10.42
N GLU A 272 2.01 20.39 10.00
CA GLU A 272 0.76 20.28 10.78
C GLU A 272 0.38 18.81 11.01
N ILE A 273 0.43 17.97 9.96
CA ILE A 273 0.11 16.54 10.08
C ILE A 273 1.12 15.83 10.98
N LEU A 274 2.42 16.07 10.79
CA LEU A 274 3.47 15.48 11.63
C LEU A 274 3.37 15.95 13.08
N LYS A 275 3.06 17.23 13.31
CA LYS A 275 2.82 17.77 14.65
C LYS A 275 1.62 17.12 15.31
N ALA A 276 0.51 16.95 14.59
CA ALA A 276 -0.67 16.25 15.09
C ALA A 276 -0.30 14.83 15.53
N GLY A 277 0.51 14.11 14.73
CA GLY A 277 1.00 12.76 15.03
C GLY A 277 2.05 12.68 16.15
N GLY A 278 2.50 13.81 16.71
CA GLY A 278 3.59 13.83 17.69
C GLY A 278 4.96 13.50 17.08
N LEU A 279 5.11 13.71 15.77
CA LEU A 279 6.29 13.33 14.98
C LEU A 279 7.19 14.53 14.61
N ALA A 280 6.73 15.75 14.86
CA ALA A 280 7.47 16.96 14.53
C ALA A 280 8.85 17.00 15.23
N GLY A 281 9.90 17.29 14.46
CA GLY A 281 11.29 17.32 14.90
C GLY A 281 11.90 15.94 15.12
N PHE A 282 11.19 14.85 14.83
CA PHE A 282 11.73 13.51 14.97
C PHE A 282 12.66 13.13 13.79
N GLY A 283 12.56 13.79 12.63
CA GLY A 283 13.35 13.52 11.42
C GLY A 283 12.53 12.92 10.28
N PHE A 284 11.23 12.69 10.50
CA PHE A 284 10.30 12.24 9.46
C PHE A 284 10.10 13.26 8.34
N GLU A 285 10.44 14.53 8.59
CA GLU A 285 10.45 15.62 7.61
C GLU A 285 11.41 15.37 6.44
N SER A 286 12.41 14.50 6.64
CA SER A 286 13.36 14.11 5.60
C SER A 286 12.81 13.08 4.62
N TYR A 287 11.59 12.57 4.83
CA TYR A 287 10.92 11.61 3.96
C TYR A 287 9.78 12.29 3.21
N ALA A 288 9.40 11.77 2.05
CA ALA A 288 8.21 12.25 1.34
C ALA A 288 7.55 11.11 0.55
N PRO A 289 6.25 11.22 0.24
CA PRO A 289 5.62 10.26 -0.64
C PRO A 289 6.12 10.46 -2.08
N ASN A 290 6.44 9.36 -2.77
CA ASN A 290 6.69 9.40 -4.21
C ASN A 290 5.42 9.68 -4.98
N GLY A 291 4.28 9.16 -4.51
CA GLY A 291 2.96 9.35 -5.11
C GLY A 291 1.94 8.43 -4.45
N THR A 292 0.78 8.30 -5.09
CA THR A 292 -0.32 7.45 -4.63
C THR A 292 -0.84 6.57 -5.77
N GLN A 293 -1.51 5.47 -5.43
CA GLN A 293 -2.19 4.63 -6.41
C GLN A 293 -3.44 4.03 -5.79
N ILE A 294 -4.53 3.96 -6.55
CA ILE A 294 -5.80 3.39 -6.09
C ILE A 294 -6.41 2.41 -7.10
N ARG A 295 -5.87 2.38 -8.32
CA ARG A 295 -6.40 1.65 -9.48
C ARG A 295 -5.29 1.42 -10.52
N PHE A 296 -5.60 0.77 -11.63
CA PHE A 296 -4.61 0.41 -12.65
C PHE A 296 -4.25 1.57 -13.59
N THR A 297 -5.23 2.41 -13.94
CA THR A 297 -5.05 3.53 -14.88
C THR A 297 -5.52 4.86 -14.33
N GLU A 298 -4.87 5.96 -14.73
CA GLU A 298 -5.06 7.29 -14.11
C GLU A 298 -6.53 7.71 -14.04
N ASN A 299 -7.29 7.43 -15.11
CA ASN A 299 -8.68 7.86 -15.28
C ASN A 299 -9.70 6.71 -15.27
N ALA A 300 -9.28 5.49 -14.86
CA ALA A 300 -10.12 4.29 -14.94
C ALA A 300 -10.65 3.95 -16.36
N ASP A 301 -9.94 4.37 -17.41
CA ASP A 301 -10.33 4.15 -18.80
C ASP A 301 -9.52 3.02 -19.48
N GLY A 302 -8.57 2.42 -18.77
CA GLY A 302 -7.72 1.35 -19.28
C GLY A 302 -6.60 1.85 -20.21
N THR A 303 -6.34 3.15 -20.30
CA THR A 303 -5.39 3.73 -21.27
C THR A 303 -4.02 4.04 -20.68
N THR A 304 -3.93 4.98 -19.73
CA THR A 304 -2.66 5.44 -19.15
C THR A 304 -2.39 4.73 -17.83
N PRO A 305 -1.37 3.85 -17.74
CA PRO A 305 -1.03 3.18 -16.49
C PRO A 305 -0.68 4.15 -15.37
N VAL A 306 -1.14 3.86 -14.16
CA VAL A 306 -0.55 4.47 -12.96
C VAL A 306 0.79 3.81 -12.66
N ILE A 307 1.84 4.63 -12.62
CA ILE A 307 3.18 4.28 -12.16
C ILE A 307 3.40 4.78 -10.74
N LEU A 308 3.72 3.85 -9.84
CA LEU A 308 4.09 4.04 -8.44
C LEU A 308 5.11 2.97 -8.04
N GLY A 309 6.19 3.37 -7.37
CA GLY A 309 7.18 2.47 -6.78
C GLY A 309 8.19 3.22 -5.93
N HIS A 310 9.19 2.49 -5.44
CA HIS A 310 10.30 2.99 -4.64
C HIS A 310 11.64 2.64 -5.30
N THR A 311 12.56 3.58 -5.38
CA THR A 311 13.79 3.45 -6.15
C THR A 311 14.76 2.39 -5.64
N ASP A 312 14.60 1.94 -4.39
CA ASP A 312 15.40 0.88 -3.78
C ASP A 312 14.66 -0.46 -3.66
N MET A 313 13.33 -0.46 -3.51
CA MET A 313 12.54 -1.70 -3.36
C MET A 313 12.03 -2.26 -4.70
N GLU A 314 11.87 -1.39 -5.70
CA GLU A 314 11.50 -1.76 -7.07
C GLU A 314 12.57 -1.34 -8.09
N ASP A 315 13.85 -1.41 -7.72
CA ASP A 315 14.95 -1.15 -8.67
C ASP A 315 14.89 -2.02 -9.93
N PHE A 316 14.34 -3.25 -9.80
CA PHE A 316 14.00 -4.13 -10.91
C PHE A 316 13.02 -3.53 -11.91
N ALA A 317 12.29 -2.46 -11.60
CA ALA A 317 11.33 -1.84 -12.51
C ALA A 317 11.92 -0.63 -13.27
N GLY A 318 13.15 -0.22 -12.96
CA GLY A 318 13.86 0.87 -13.63
C GLY A 318 14.50 0.47 -14.97
N SER A 319 14.51 1.40 -15.93
CA SER A 319 15.14 1.20 -17.25
C SER A 319 15.84 2.47 -17.76
N PRO A 320 17.03 2.40 -18.40
CA PRO A 320 17.83 1.20 -18.61
C PRO A 320 18.24 0.60 -17.27
N ASN A 321 18.49 -0.72 -17.22
CA ASN A 321 18.91 -1.44 -16.02
C ASN A 321 20.37 -1.11 -15.65
N THR A 322 20.63 0.17 -15.45
CA THR A 322 21.77 0.73 -14.74
C THR A 322 21.24 0.90 -13.32
N ALA A 323 21.81 0.22 -12.32
CA ALA A 323 21.35 0.17 -10.92
C ALA A 323 21.45 1.53 -10.17
N GLN A 324 21.11 2.62 -10.83
CA GLN A 324 21.28 4.00 -10.42
C GLN A 324 20.04 4.79 -10.90
N PRO A 325 19.07 5.03 -10.00
CA PRO A 325 17.79 5.66 -10.33
C PRO A 325 17.91 7.00 -11.08
N GLN A 326 18.99 7.76 -10.84
CA GLN A 326 19.23 9.05 -11.52
C GLN A 326 19.44 8.94 -13.05
N TYR A 327 19.67 7.72 -13.58
CA TYR A 327 19.87 7.50 -15.01
C TYR A 327 18.70 6.78 -15.68
N TRP A 328 17.67 6.39 -14.92
CA TRP A 328 16.48 5.77 -15.49
C TRP A 328 15.74 6.75 -16.39
N LYS A 329 15.27 6.24 -17.53
CA LYS A 329 14.42 6.95 -18.49
C LYS A 329 12.98 6.45 -18.48
N ALA A 330 12.75 5.29 -17.86
CA ALA A 330 11.44 4.71 -17.66
C ALA A 330 11.41 3.96 -16.33
N PHE A 331 10.22 3.89 -15.74
CA PHE A 331 9.96 3.15 -14.51
C PHE A 331 8.62 2.42 -14.67
N GLU A 332 8.65 1.10 -14.64
CA GLU A 332 7.47 0.25 -14.88
C GLU A 332 6.95 -0.37 -13.57
N ALA A 333 7.07 0.37 -12.47
CA ALA A 333 6.55 -0.07 -11.17
C ALA A 333 5.06 0.26 -11.06
N SER A 334 4.25 -0.73 -10.73
CA SER A 334 2.85 -0.57 -10.35
C SER A 334 2.56 -1.46 -9.16
N CYS A 335 2.47 -0.87 -7.97
CA CYS A 335 2.15 -1.61 -6.75
C CYS A 335 0.80 -2.33 -6.89
N HIS A 336 -0.23 -1.62 -7.37
CA HIS A 336 -1.56 -2.19 -7.60
C HIS A 336 -1.54 -3.29 -8.66
N GLY A 337 -0.91 -3.06 -9.83
CA GLY A 337 -0.81 -4.04 -10.90
C GLY A 337 -0.08 -5.31 -10.49
N CYS A 338 1.09 -5.14 -9.86
CA CYS A 338 1.86 -6.23 -9.28
C CYS A 338 1.04 -7.03 -8.27
N HIS A 339 0.43 -6.36 -7.30
CA HIS A 339 -0.33 -7.01 -6.23
C HIS A 339 -1.66 -7.63 -6.69
N ALA A 340 -2.30 -7.10 -7.73
CA ALA A 340 -3.50 -7.70 -8.31
C ALA A 340 -3.25 -9.15 -8.76
N THR A 341 -2.03 -9.47 -9.18
CA THR A 341 -1.68 -10.84 -9.60
C THR A 341 -1.46 -11.83 -8.44
N ALA A 342 -1.56 -11.39 -7.18
CA ALA A 342 -1.60 -12.28 -6.02
C ALA A 342 -2.88 -13.13 -6.06
N ALA A 343 -2.76 -14.37 -6.53
CA ALA A 343 -3.89 -15.23 -6.80
C ALA A 343 -3.59 -16.72 -6.59
N TYR A 344 -4.62 -17.49 -6.31
CA TYR A 344 -4.54 -18.95 -6.11
C TYR A 344 -5.53 -19.69 -7.01
N ASN A 345 -5.08 -20.78 -7.62
CA ASN A 345 -5.91 -21.65 -8.45
C ASN A 345 -6.24 -22.95 -7.68
N PRO A 346 -7.49 -23.15 -7.23
CA PRO A 346 -7.85 -24.32 -6.42
C PRO A 346 -7.84 -25.64 -7.20
N GLN A 347 -8.01 -25.62 -8.52
CA GLN A 347 -7.99 -26.84 -9.34
C GLN A 347 -6.57 -27.40 -9.49
N THR A 348 -5.58 -26.51 -9.59
CA THR A 348 -4.17 -26.88 -9.78
C THR A 348 -3.34 -26.78 -8.49
N ALA A 349 -3.95 -26.28 -7.41
CA ALA A 349 -3.32 -25.98 -6.14
C ALA A 349 -2.06 -25.09 -6.26
N ALA A 350 -2.09 -24.12 -7.20
CA ALA A 350 -0.94 -23.30 -7.54
C ALA A 350 -1.23 -21.81 -7.37
N PHE A 351 -0.23 -21.06 -6.91
CA PHE A 351 -0.26 -19.60 -6.94
C PHE A 351 0.11 -19.07 -8.33
N PHE A 352 -0.39 -17.88 -8.67
CA PHE A 352 -0.01 -17.24 -9.92
C PHE A 352 1.47 -16.81 -9.86
N PRO A 353 2.26 -17.00 -10.92
CA PRO A 353 3.67 -16.64 -10.90
C PRO A 353 3.88 -15.14 -10.68
N PHE A 354 4.92 -14.77 -9.95
CA PHE A 354 5.26 -13.36 -9.73
C PHE A 354 5.45 -12.63 -11.07
N SER A 355 4.81 -11.47 -11.17
CA SER A 355 4.84 -10.63 -12.36
C SER A 355 4.70 -9.17 -11.98
N VAL A 356 5.15 -8.29 -12.87
CA VAL A 356 5.22 -6.83 -12.64
C VAL A 356 4.45 -6.09 -13.74
N PRO A 357 3.15 -6.36 -13.93
CA PRO A 357 2.39 -5.68 -14.96
C PRO A 357 2.15 -4.22 -14.62
N THR A 358 2.07 -3.39 -15.66
CA THR A 358 1.57 -2.03 -15.62
C THR A 358 0.27 -1.94 -16.43
N GLY A 359 -0.68 -1.12 -15.96
CA GLY A 359 -1.98 -0.95 -16.59
C GLY A 359 -2.99 -2.05 -16.23
N ALA A 360 -4.20 -1.93 -16.80
CA ALA A 360 -5.31 -2.83 -16.51
C ALA A 360 -4.99 -4.27 -16.97
N LEU A 361 -5.30 -5.25 -16.11
CA LEU A 361 -5.15 -6.65 -16.47
C LEU A 361 -6.38 -7.16 -17.23
N HIS A 362 -6.22 -8.31 -17.88
CA HIS A 362 -7.31 -9.01 -18.55
C HIS A 362 -7.14 -10.52 -18.37
N PRO A 363 -8.17 -11.36 -18.61
CA PRO A 363 -8.09 -12.81 -18.42
C PRO A 363 -6.96 -13.51 -19.21
N GLY A 364 -6.52 -12.90 -20.30
CA GLY A 364 -5.41 -13.38 -21.13
C GLY A 364 -4.01 -13.00 -20.63
N TYR A 365 -3.91 -12.17 -19.59
CA TYR A 365 -2.63 -11.85 -18.95
C TYR A 365 -1.96 -13.14 -18.48
N ASN A 366 -0.68 -13.30 -18.77
CA ASN A 366 0.01 -14.55 -18.50
C ASN A 366 1.45 -14.35 -18.03
N LYS A 367 1.94 -15.35 -17.30
CA LYS A 367 3.32 -15.42 -16.85
C LYS A 367 3.78 -16.88 -16.83
N THR A 368 5.03 -17.10 -17.22
CA THR A 368 5.67 -18.41 -17.13
C THR A 368 6.09 -18.69 -15.70
N ASP A 369 5.70 -19.85 -15.17
CA ASP A 369 6.14 -20.32 -13.84
C ASP A 369 7.58 -20.86 -13.87
N SER A 370 8.12 -21.22 -12.69
CA SER A 370 9.49 -21.74 -12.57
C SER A 370 9.71 -23.08 -13.25
N ALA A 371 8.63 -23.80 -13.61
CA ALA A 371 8.69 -25.04 -14.38
C ALA A 371 8.57 -24.81 -15.89
N GLY A 372 8.52 -23.55 -16.34
CA GLY A 372 8.39 -23.21 -17.76
C GLY A 372 6.95 -23.27 -18.27
N VAL A 373 5.95 -23.44 -17.41
CA VAL A 373 4.53 -23.52 -17.80
C VAL A 373 3.93 -22.12 -17.84
N VAL A 374 3.32 -21.77 -18.97
CA VAL A 374 2.60 -20.49 -19.12
C VAL A 374 1.26 -20.58 -18.38
N ARG A 375 1.09 -19.74 -17.36
CA ARG A 375 -0.15 -19.59 -16.59
C ARG A 375 -0.87 -18.33 -17.02
N TYR A 376 -2.17 -18.42 -17.24
CA TYR A 376 -3.02 -17.27 -17.58
C TYR A 376 -3.90 -16.93 -16.39
N LEU A 377 -4.06 -15.65 -16.10
CA LEU A 377 -4.80 -15.20 -14.92
C LEU A 377 -6.26 -15.69 -14.97
N GLY A 378 -6.85 -15.72 -16.17
CA GLY A 378 -8.21 -16.26 -16.39
C GLY A 378 -8.35 -17.78 -16.28
N GLN A 379 -7.30 -18.56 -15.96
CA GLN A 379 -7.38 -20.03 -15.83
C GLN A 379 -8.04 -20.53 -14.53
N GLY A 380 -8.93 -19.75 -13.94
CA GLY A 380 -9.59 -20.07 -12.67
C GLY A 380 -8.79 -19.67 -11.43
N TYR A 381 -7.82 -18.76 -11.59
CA TYR A 381 -7.21 -18.11 -10.43
C TYR A 381 -8.24 -17.25 -9.69
N ARG A 382 -8.13 -17.24 -8.36
CA ARG A 382 -8.97 -16.50 -7.43
C ARG A 382 -8.14 -15.48 -6.67
N PRO A 383 -8.63 -14.24 -6.51
CA PRO A 383 -7.80 -13.16 -5.97
C PRO A 383 -7.54 -13.35 -4.48
N LEU A 384 -6.36 -12.92 -4.05
CA LEU A 384 -5.94 -12.86 -2.66
C LEU A 384 -6.08 -11.43 -2.09
N ASP A 385 -6.94 -10.60 -2.69
CA ASP A 385 -7.14 -9.19 -2.35
C ASP A 385 -5.83 -8.41 -2.16
N PHE A 386 -4.96 -8.49 -3.16
CA PHE A 386 -3.66 -7.81 -3.19
C PHE A 386 -2.63 -8.29 -2.14
N MET A 387 -2.92 -9.34 -1.35
CA MET A 387 -2.04 -9.86 -0.29
C MET A 387 -0.97 -10.83 -0.83
N TRP A 388 0.10 -10.28 -1.40
CA TRP A 388 1.26 -11.06 -1.87
C TRP A 388 1.92 -11.94 -0.82
N PRO A 389 2.00 -11.57 0.48
CA PRO A 389 2.62 -12.44 1.47
C PRO A 389 1.94 -13.81 1.59
N ILE A 390 0.65 -13.93 1.31
CA ILE A 390 -0.02 -15.25 1.25
C ILE A 390 0.64 -16.12 0.16
N ALA A 391 0.84 -15.58 -1.04
CA ALA A 391 1.37 -16.34 -2.16
C ALA A 391 2.88 -16.65 -2.07
N PHE A 392 3.65 -15.83 -1.34
CA PHE A 392 5.10 -16.01 -1.18
C PHE A 392 5.49 -16.74 0.09
N GLN A 393 4.81 -16.46 1.20
CA GLN A 393 5.26 -16.86 2.54
C GLN A 393 4.45 -18.02 3.11
N ALA A 394 3.23 -18.28 2.61
CA ALA A 394 2.48 -19.45 3.03
C ALA A 394 3.29 -20.72 2.74
N ARG A 395 3.57 -21.48 3.80
CA ARG A 395 4.49 -22.63 3.74
C ARG A 395 3.89 -23.81 3.00
#